data_AF-A0A3B1JML6-F1
#
_entry.id   AF-A0A3B1JML6-F1
#
_cell.length_a   1.000
_cell.length_b   1.000
_cell.length_c   1.000
_cell.angle_alpha   90.00
_cell.angle_beta   90.00
_cell.angle_gamma   90.00
#
_symmetry.space_group_name_H-M   'P 1'
#
loop_
_entity.id
_entity.type
_entity.pdbx_description
1 polymer ?
#
loop_
_entity_poly.entity_id
_entity_poly.type
_entity_poly.pdbx_seq_one_letter_code
_entity_poly.pdbx_strand_id
1 'polypeptide(L)'
;MAQRINRTVMLVLLMMFGLFGCSTAAFSLQVPGGFIQAKVGSSVLLPCEMSPALNAESYKVSWYRPSKEDSPVLLYKDLKVQENAGDPQYRGRASLVGDLQKGNVSLKLENLTVADRGEYVCLFSRGPLFRVSHWY
;
A
#
# COMPACT_ATOMS: atom_id res chain seq x y z
N MET A 1 -12.95 48.51 18.37
CA MET A 1 -14.31 48.44 17.81
C MET A 1 -14.63 46.98 17.51
N ALA A 2 -15.59 46.37 18.21
CA ALA A 2 -16.03 45.01 17.91
C ALA A 2 -17.12 45.10 16.83
N GLN A 3 -16.83 44.60 15.64
CA GLN A 3 -17.77 44.64 14.53
C GLN A 3 -18.92 43.66 14.82
N ARG A 4 -20.16 44.17 14.97
CA ARG A 4 -21.35 43.33 15.12
C ARG A 4 -21.57 42.55 13.82
N ILE A 5 -21.30 41.25 13.86
CA ILE A 5 -21.61 40.35 12.74
C ILE A 5 -23.13 40.16 12.71
N ASN A 6 -23.76 40.46 11.56
CA ASN A 6 -25.20 40.38 11.39
C ASN A 6 -25.67 38.90 11.44
N ARG A 7 -26.84 38.63 12.04
CA ARG A 7 -27.42 37.28 12.13
C ARG A 7 -27.56 36.63 10.76
N THR A 8 -27.95 37.40 9.74
CA THR A 8 -28.02 36.91 8.36
C THR A 8 -26.65 36.51 7.82
N VAL A 9 -25.61 37.29 8.11
CA VAL A 9 -24.22 36.97 7.70
C VAL A 9 -23.72 35.71 8.42
N MET A 10 -24.03 35.55 9.71
CA MET A 10 -23.71 34.35 10.47
C MET A 10 -24.41 33.10 9.89
N LEU A 11 -25.68 33.21 9.52
CA LEU A 11 -26.44 32.12 8.90
C LEU A 11 -25.88 31.75 7.52
N VAL A 12 -25.50 32.73 6.70
CA VAL A 12 -24.86 32.49 5.40
C VAL A 12 -23.51 31.79 5.58
N LEU A 13 -22.69 32.22 6.55
CA LEU A 13 -21.42 31.55 6.85
C LEU A 13 -21.62 30.10 7.29
N LEU A 14 -22.62 29.82 8.14
CA LEU A 14 -22.96 28.46 8.58
C LEU A 14 -23.46 27.59 7.41
N MET A 15 -24.26 28.15 6.50
CA MET A 15 -24.71 27.45 5.28
C MET A 15 -23.55 27.14 4.33
N MET A 16 -22.63 28.09 4.12
CA MET A 16 -21.43 27.88 3.29
C MET A 16 -20.48 26.84 3.91
N PHE A 17 -20.37 26.82 5.24
CA PHE A 17 -19.60 25.80 5.97
C PHE A 17 -20.24 24.41 5.89
N GLY A 18 -21.58 24.33 5.90
CA GLY A 18 -22.33 23.09 5.74
C GLY A 18 -22.40 22.57 4.29
N LEU A 19 -22.23 23.45 3.29
CA LEU A 19 -22.18 23.11 1.86
C LEU A 19 -20.77 22.68 1.40
N PHE A 20 -19.73 23.00 2.16
CA PHE A 20 -18.38 22.43 1.97
C PHE A 20 -18.34 21.01 2.53
N GLY A 21 -19.06 20.09 1.87
CA GLY A 21 -18.89 18.66 2.11
C GLY A 21 -17.43 18.29 1.80
N CYS A 22 -16.68 17.86 2.82
CA CYS A 22 -15.33 17.34 2.68
C CYS A 22 -15.37 16.04 1.86
N SER A 23 -15.41 16.17 0.54
CA SER A 23 -15.42 15.05 -0.38
C SER A 23 -13.99 14.57 -0.53
N THR A 24 -13.62 13.57 0.27
CA THR A 24 -12.35 12.88 0.10
C THR A 24 -12.36 12.12 -1.23
N ALA A 25 -11.36 12.36 -2.08
CA ALA A 25 -11.25 11.66 -3.36
C ALA A 25 -11.06 10.16 -3.14
N ALA A 26 -11.78 9.33 -3.91
CA ALA A 26 -11.67 7.88 -3.86
C ALA A 26 -11.14 7.33 -5.18
N PHE A 27 -10.41 6.22 -5.13
CA PHE A 27 -9.87 5.54 -6.30
C PHE A 27 -9.80 4.02 -6.08
N SER A 28 -9.59 3.29 -7.17
CA SER A 28 -9.48 1.82 -7.16
C SER A 28 -8.04 1.36 -7.28
N LEU A 29 -7.71 0.33 -6.49
CA LEU A 29 -6.49 -0.46 -6.54
C LEU A 29 -6.84 -1.81 -7.15
N GLN A 30 -6.03 -2.31 -8.08
CA GLN A 30 -6.22 -3.63 -8.70
C GLN A 30 -5.20 -4.62 -8.12
N VAL A 31 -5.67 -5.80 -7.74
CA VAL A 31 -4.86 -6.92 -7.25
C VAL A 31 -5.31 -8.21 -7.96
N PRO A 32 -4.49 -9.27 -7.97
CA PRO A 32 -4.97 -10.60 -8.34
C PRO A 32 -6.18 -10.97 -7.48
N GLY A 33 -7.37 -11.04 -8.09
CA GLY A 33 -8.64 -11.33 -7.39
C GLY A 33 -9.65 -10.19 -7.33
N GLY A 34 -9.32 -8.96 -7.77
CA GLY A 34 -10.32 -7.91 -7.98
C GLY A 34 -9.85 -6.48 -7.75
N PHE A 35 -10.81 -5.62 -7.43
CA PHE A 35 -10.61 -4.19 -7.20
C PHE A 35 -10.94 -3.81 -5.76
N ILE A 36 -10.10 -2.98 -5.14
CA ILE A 36 -10.30 -2.45 -3.79
C ILE A 36 -10.49 -0.93 -3.92
N GLN A 37 -11.60 -0.41 -3.38
CA GLN A 37 -11.81 1.04 -3.29
C GLN A 37 -11.15 1.59 -2.03
N ALA A 38 -10.42 2.70 -2.17
CA ALA A 38 -9.80 3.40 -1.07
C ALA A 38 -9.95 4.91 -1.20
N LYS A 39 -9.82 5.61 -0.07
CA LYS A 39 -9.93 7.07 0.00
C LYS A 39 -8.53 7.68 0.15
N VAL A 40 -8.33 8.86 -0.41
CA VAL A 40 -7.11 9.65 -0.17
C VAL A 40 -6.95 9.92 1.32
N GLY A 41 -5.73 9.77 1.83
CA GLY A 41 -5.37 9.90 3.23
C GLY A 41 -5.67 8.68 4.10
N SER A 42 -6.40 7.67 3.60
CA SER A 42 -6.66 6.43 4.35
C SER A 42 -5.54 5.41 4.20
N SER A 43 -5.71 4.26 4.85
CA SER A 43 -4.89 3.07 4.63
C SER A 43 -5.70 1.99 3.91
N VAL A 44 -5.03 1.08 3.22
CA VAL A 44 -5.64 -0.08 2.54
C VAL A 44 -4.82 -1.33 2.80
N LEU A 45 -5.50 -2.49 2.78
CA LEU A 45 -4.89 -3.80 2.83
C LEU A 45 -5.07 -4.49 1.48
N LEU A 46 -3.96 -4.82 0.83
CA LEU A 46 -3.92 -5.58 -0.41
C LEU A 46 -3.64 -7.06 -0.07
N PRO A 47 -4.60 -7.97 -0.26
CA PRO A 47 -4.44 -9.36 0.15
C PRO A 47 -3.43 -10.07 -0.77
N CYS A 48 -2.55 -10.87 -0.16
CA CYS A 48 -1.72 -11.84 -0.89
C CYS A 48 -1.43 -13.04 0.02
N GLU A 49 -1.91 -14.21 -0.39
CA GLU A 49 -1.75 -15.46 0.33
C GLU A 49 -1.26 -16.55 -0.63
N MET A 50 -0.33 -17.38 -0.18
CA MET A 50 0.11 -18.54 -0.94
C MET A 50 -1.00 -19.59 -1.00
N SER A 51 -1.22 -20.17 -2.18
CA SER A 51 -2.08 -21.34 -2.37
C SER A 51 -1.28 -22.44 -3.06
N PRO A 52 -1.03 -23.58 -2.39
CA PRO A 52 -1.39 -23.89 -1.00
C PRO A 52 -0.65 -23.01 0.02
N ALA A 53 -1.17 -22.94 1.25
CA ALA A 53 -0.52 -22.23 2.35
C ALA A 53 0.83 -22.87 2.68
N LEU A 54 1.90 -22.06 2.61
CA LEU A 54 3.29 -22.48 2.84
C LEU A 54 4.02 -21.40 3.63
N ASN A 55 5.07 -21.79 4.38
CA ASN A 55 5.91 -20.81 5.06
C ASN A 55 6.67 -19.93 4.04
N ALA A 56 6.34 -18.64 4.02
CA ALA A 56 6.89 -17.62 3.14
C ALA A 56 8.20 -16.97 3.65
N GLU A 57 8.66 -17.24 4.89
CA GLU A 57 9.89 -16.64 5.43
C GLU A 57 11.13 -16.98 4.60
N SER A 58 11.15 -18.18 4.01
CA SER A 58 12.23 -18.62 3.12
C SER A 58 12.15 -18.03 1.70
N TYR A 59 11.11 -17.25 1.40
CA TYR A 59 10.90 -16.63 0.11
C TYR A 59 11.28 -15.16 0.12
N LYS A 60 11.82 -14.70 -1.02
CA LYS A 60 11.83 -13.29 -1.35
C LYS A 60 10.43 -12.92 -1.85
N VAL A 61 9.80 -11.94 -1.20
CA VAL A 61 8.48 -11.44 -1.55
C VAL A 61 8.63 -10.04 -2.11
N SER A 62 8.16 -9.83 -3.33
CA SER A 62 8.19 -8.53 -4.00
C SER A 62 6.76 -8.07 -4.27
N TRP A 63 6.38 -6.95 -3.66
CA TRP A 63 5.22 -6.19 -4.09
C TRP A 63 5.68 -5.14 -5.09
N TYR A 64 5.13 -5.14 -6.29
CA TYR A 64 5.52 -4.22 -7.34
C TYR A 64 4.33 -3.76 -8.16
N ARG A 65 4.54 -2.67 -8.91
CA ARG A 65 3.61 -2.24 -9.94
C ARG A 65 4.11 -2.77 -11.27
N PRO A 66 3.25 -3.33 -12.15
CA PRO A 66 3.69 -3.79 -13.47
C PRO A 66 4.39 -2.70 -14.30
N SER A 67 4.03 -1.43 -14.09
CA SER A 67 4.69 -0.29 -14.74
C SER A 67 6.06 0.09 -14.17
N LYS A 68 6.50 -0.54 -13.06
CA LYS A 68 7.74 -0.23 -12.33
C LYS A 68 8.34 -1.51 -11.70
N GLU A 69 8.67 -2.50 -12.52
CA GLU A 69 9.20 -3.78 -12.01
C GLU A 69 10.55 -3.64 -11.27
N ASP A 70 11.43 -2.75 -11.74
CA ASP A 70 12.75 -2.50 -11.13
C ASP A 70 12.69 -1.67 -9.84
N SER A 71 11.52 -1.15 -9.48
CA SER A 71 11.32 -0.29 -8.31
C SER A 71 10.11 -0.76 -7.51
N PRO A 72 10.27 -1.83 -6.70
CA PRO A 72 9.16 -2.44 -5.99
C PRO A 72 8.54 -1.46 -4.98
N VAL A 73 7.26 -1.69 -4.69
CA VAL A 73 6.52 -1.02 -3.60
C VAL A 73 7.09 -1.44 -2.25
N LEU A 74 7.36 -2.74 -2.09
CA LEU A 74 7.97 -3.31 -0.90
C LEU A 74 8.74 -4.57 -1.28
N LEU A 75 9.93 -4.74 -0.71
CA LEU A 75 10.73 -5.95 -0.85
C LEU A 75 10.98 -6.57 0.52
N TYR A 76 10.62 -7.84 0.68
CA TYR A 76 11.01 -8.68 1.80
C TYR A 76 12.00 -9.73 1.33
N LYS A 77 13.12 -9.82 2.05
CA LYS A 77 14.23 -10.74 1.76
C LYS A 77 15.09 -10.90 3.02
N ASP A 78 15.76 -12.04 3.17
CA ASP A 78 16.72 -12.26 4.25
C ASP A 78 16.07 -12.00 5.64
N LEU A 79 14.84 -12.51 5.78
CA LEU A 79 13.99 -12.42 6.99
C LEU A 79 13.57 -11.00 7.41
N LYS A 80 13.72 -10.00 6.55
CA LYS A 80 13.34 -8.61 6.86
C LYS A 80 12.83 -7.83 5.65
N VAL A 81 12.08 -6.76 5.93
CA VAL A 81 11.73 -5.76 4.92
C VAL A 81 12.97 -4.90 4.60
N GLN A 82 13.17 -4.60 3.33
CA GLN A 82 14.32 -3.86 2.83
C GLN A 82 13.92 -2.38 2.60
N GLU A 83 14.17 -1.54 3.61
CA GLU A 83 13.72 -0.14 3.68
C GLU A 83 14.08 0.75 2.47
N ASN A 84 15.16 0.43 1.76
CA ASN A 84 15.69 1.26 0.66
C ASN A 84 15.69 0.58 -0.72
N ALA A 85 15.14 -0.63 -0.85
CA ALA A 85 15.19 -1.39 -2.10
C ALA A 85 14.10 -0.99 -3.12
N GLY A 86 13.11 -0.22 -2.69
CA GLY A 86 11.93 0.13 -3.48
C GLY A 86 11.83 1.59 -3.88
N ASP A 87 10.69 1.95 -4.48
CA ASP A 87 10.38 3.31 -4.89
C ASP A 87 10.24 4.22 -3.64
N PRO A 88 11.00 5.33 -3.55
CA PRO A 88 10.97 6.24 -2.42
C PRO A 88 9.57 6.74 -2.03
N GLN A 89 8.62 6.77 -2.97
CA GLN A 89 7.25 7.20 -2.70
C GLN A 89 6.51 6.32 -1.67
N TYR A 90 6.95 5.08 -1.44
CA TYR A 90 6.31 4.13 -0.52
C TYR A 90 7.01 4.01 0.84
N ARG A 91 8.18 4.64 1.01
CA ARG A 91 8.94 4.59 2.27
C ARG A 91 8.11 5.08 3.44
N GLY A 92 8.09 4.33 4.53
CA GLY A 92 7.32 4.64 5.73
C GLY A 92 5.79 4.56 5.55
N ARG A 93 5.30 4.13 4.38
CA ARG A 93 3.86 3.92 4.10
C ARG A 93 3.51 2.46 3.83
N ALA A 94 4.46 1.66 3.36
CA ALA A 94 4.27 0.26 2.98
C ALA A 94 4.81 -0.69 4.06
N SER A 95 4.02 -1.69 4.45
CA SER A 95 4.42 -2.74 5.40
C SER A 95 3.79 -4.09 5.06
N LEU A 96 4.47 -5.18 5.38
CA LEU A 96 3.86 -6.52 5.33
C LEU A 96 3.00 -6.73 6.58
N VAL A 97 1.80 -7.27 6.36
CA VAL A 97 0.86 -7.68 7.40
C VAL A 97 0.41 -9.11 7.14
N GLY A 98 0.07 -9.82 8.21
CA GLY A 98 -0.34 -11.23 8.14
C GLY A 98 0.65 -12.15 8.85
N ASP A 99 0.58 -13.43 8.49
CA ASP A 99 1.36 -14.51 9.09
C ASP A 99 2.20 -15.18 7.99
N LEU A 100 3.49 -14.82 7.94
CA LEU A 100 4.44 -15.35 6.95
C LEU A 100 4.58 -16.87 7.07
N GLN A 101 4.44 -17.44 8.27
CA GLN A 101 4.50 -18.89 8.48
C GLN A 101 3.35 -19.62 7.78
N LYS A 102 2.22 -18.93 7.59
CA LYS A 102 1.04 -19.43 6.87
C LYS A 102 0.97 -18.93 5.42
N GLY A 103 1.99 -18.22 4.96
CA GLY A 103 2.07 -17.74 3.59
C GLY A 103 1.22 -16.50 3.31
N ASN A 104 0.75 -15.79 4.35
CA ASN A 104 0.09 -14.51 4.18
C ASN A 104 1.12 -13.38 4.26
N VAL A 105 1.25 -12.67 3.14
CA VAL A 105 2.21 -11.58 2.92
C VAL A 105 1.48 -10.34 2.38
N SER A 106 0.28 -10.12 2.90
CA SER A 106 -0.58 -9.00 2.50
C SER A 106 0.13 -7.67 2.74
N LEU A 107 -0.09 -6.70 1.86
CA LEU A 107 0.52 -5.37 1.95
C LEU A 107 -0.45 -4.41 2.63
N LYS A 108 -0.02 -3.75 3.70
CA LYS A 108 -0.68 -2.55 4.22
C LYS A 108 0.01 -1.32 3.64
N LEU A 109 -0.77 -0.48 2.96
CA LEU A 109 -0.31 0.81 2.42
C LEU A 109 -1.08 1.95 3.10
N GLU A 110 -0.35 2.87 3.72
CA GLU A 110 -0.89 3.98 4.52
C GLU A 110 -0.75 5.33 3.80
N ASN A 111 -1.49 6.33 4.28
CA ASN A 111 -1.46 7.71 3.76
C ASN A 111 -1.63 7.75 2.23
N LEU A 112 -2.69 7.14 1.73
CA LEU A 112 -2.93 6.98 0.30
C LEU A 112 -3.07 8.32 -0.45
N THR A 113 -2.55 8.33 -1.66
CA THR A 113 -2.59 9.46 -2.60
C THR A 113 -3.18 9.01 -3.93
N VAL A 114 -3.59 9.93 -4.78
CA VAL A 114 -4.10 9.59 -6.12
C VAL A 114 -3.05 8.87 -6.97
N ALA A 115 -1.75 9.09 -6.72
CA ALA A 115 -0.65 8.38 -7.38
C ALA A 115 -0.62 6.88 -7.03
N ASP A 116 -1.20 6.50 -5.88
CA ASP A 116 -1.33 5.11 -5.45
C ASP A 116 -2.45 4.36 -6.20
N ARG A 117 -3.17 5.00 -7.13
CA ARG A 117 -4.08 4.30 -8.05
C ARG A 117 -3.35 3.33 -8.97
N GLY A 118 -3.97 2.18 -9.26
CA GLY A 118 -3.49 1.25 -10.28
C GLY A 118 -3.32 -0.17 -9.78
N GLU A 119 -2.57 -0.96 -10.55
CA GLU A 119 -2.34 -2.38 -10.31
C GLU A 119 -1.13 -2.65 -9.42
N TYR A 120 -1.28 -3.64 -8.54
CA TYR A 120 -0.28 -4.13 -7.62
C TYR A 120 -0.18 -5.65 -7.75
N VAL A 121 1.03 -6.15 -7.86
CA VAL A 121 1.33 -7.58 -8.00
C VAL A 121 2.22 -8.03 -6.85
N CYS A 122 1.89 -9.20 -6.32
CA CYS A 122 2.63 -9.89 -5.28
C CYS A 122 3.36 -11.08 -5.91
N LEU A 123 4.69 -11.11 -5.82
CA LEU A 123 5.53 -12.16 -6.37
C LEU A 123 6.34 -12.85 -5.29
N PHE A 124 6.23 -14.17 -5.22
CA PHE A 124 7.06 -15.04 -4.41
C PHE A 124 8.20 -15.59 -5.26
N SER A 125 9.43 -15.46 -4.80
CA SER A 125 10.60 -16.05 -5.45
C SER A 125 11.49 -16.74 -4.43
N ARG A 126 11.81 -18.01 -4.66
CA ARG A 126 12.90 -18.65 -3.95
C ARG A 126 14.21 -18.09 -4.51
N GLY A 127 15.13 -17.68 -3.65
CA GLY A 127 16.49 -17.35 -4.10
C GLY A 127 17.10 -18.53 -4.86
N PRO A 128 18.13 -18.32 -5.69
CA PRO A 128 18.85 -19.45 -6.27
C PRO A 128 19.30 -20.34 -5.10
N LEU A 129 18.82 -21.59 -5.10
CA LEU A 129 19.42 -22.65 -4.32
C LEU A 129 20.90 -22.58 -4.62
N PHE A 130 21.71 -22.35 -3.59
CA PHE A 130 23.17 -22.31 -3.59
C PHE A 130 23.80 -22.63 -4.96
N ARG A 131 24.50 -21.65 -5.58
CA ARG A 131 25.65 -22.00 -6.41
C ARG A 131 26.63 -22.69 -5.47
N VAL A 132 26.45 -23.99 -5.26
CA VAL A 132 27.52 -24.86 -4.81
C VAL A 132 28.44 -24.95 -6.02
N SER A 133 29.33 -23.97 -6.19
CA SER A 133 30.54 -24.22 -6.94
C SER A 133 31.36 -25.19 -6.09
N HIS A 134 31.01 -26.47 -6.19
CA HIS A 134 31.94 -27.55 -5.91
C HIS A 134 33.11 -27.34 -6.89
N TRP A 135 34.22 -26.83 -6.38
CA TRP A 135 35.51 -27.03 -7.02
C TRP A 135 36.06 -28.33 -6.45
N TYR A 136 36.37 -29.27 -7.33
CA TYR A 136 37.14 -30.48 -7.06
C TYR A 136 38.60 -30.13 -6.80
#